data_AF-A0AAV3ZRF2-F1
#
_entry.id   AF-A0AAV3ZRF2-F1
#
_cell.length_a   1.000
_cell.length_b   1.000
_cell.length_c   1.000
_cell.angle_alpha   90.00
_cell.angle_beta   90.00
_cell.angle_gamma   90.00
#
_symmetry.space_group_name_H-M   'P 1'
#
loop_
_entity.id
_entity.type
_entity.pdbx_description
1 polymer ?
#
loop_
_entity_poly.entity_id
_entity_poly.type
_entity_poly.pdbx_seq_one_letter_code
_entity_poly.pdbx_strand_id
1 'polypeptide(L)'
;MHAPLSHQEVREMSDHSGISCGVRKSRGPGAHPTYTVKAHVGDVTVDAIVDTAAEITVISEEIYKRISHKPRLQGKRMITMASKGQTSWARLAGPFRIKIGPLTSKESMYMANFADDMLLGVDFLDKHDSIIDFE
;
A
#
# COMPACT_ATOMS: atom_id res chain seq x y z
N MET A 1 15.34 16.41 24.23
CA MET A 1 16.26 15.59 23.40
C MET A 1 16.07 14.15 23.85
N HIS A 2 15.29 13.35 23.11
CA HIS A 2 15.14 11.92 23.41
C HIS A 2 16.21 11.15 22.63
N ALA A 3 16.95 10.29 23.32
CA ALA A 3 17.91 9.37 22.72
C ALA A 3 17.18 8.33 21.85
N PRO A 4 17.79 7.82 20.76
CA PRO A 4 17.23 6.71 20.02
C PRO A 4 17.21 5.45 20.91
N LEU A 5 16.10 4.71 20.84
CA LEU A 5 15.90 3.45 21.57
C LEU A 5 16.94 2.41 21.12
N SER A 6 17.40 1.61 22.06
CA SER A 6 18.36 0.54 21.82
C SER A 6 17.73 -0.62 21.03
N HIS A 7 18.54 -1.38 20.28
CA HIS A 7 18.09 -2.57 19.55
C HIS A 7 17.38 -3.61 20.42
N GLN A 8 17.63 -3.61 21.73
CA GLN A 8 17.00 -4.51 22.68
C GLN A 8 15.58 -4.06 23.04
N GLU A 9 15.36 -2.75 23.18
CA GLU A 9 14.03 -2.16 23.43
C GLU A 9 13.09 -2.31 22.22
N VAL A 10 13.63 -2.26 21.00
CA VAL A 10 12.85 -2.53 19.76
C VAL A 10 12.37 -3.99 19.72
N ARG A 11 13.20 -4.94 20.18
CA ARG A 11 12.85 -6.37 20.21
C ARG A 11 11.79 -6.70 21.27
N GLU A 12 11.83 -6.04 22.42
CA GLU A 12 10.84 -6.27 23.48
C GLU A 12 9.47 -5.64 23.16
N MET A 13 9.43 -4.59 22.33
CA MET A 13 8.16 -4.05 21.79
C MET A 13 7.57 -4.91 20.65
N SER A 14 8.30 -5.90 20.14
CA SER A 14 7.88 -6.79 19.06
C SER A 14 6.93 -7.91 19.53
N ASP A 15 6.73 -8.08 20.85
CA ASP A 15 5.86 -9.12 21.44
C ASP A 15 4.37 -8.76 21.46
N HIS A 16 3.99 -7.62 20.87
CA HIS A 16 2.59 -7.28 20.59
C HIS A 16 2.14 -7.83 19.24
N SER A 17 1.74 -9.11 19.20
CA SER A 17 0.86 -9.68 18.16
C SER A 17 1.14 -9.21 16.72
N GLY A 18 2.42 -9.08 16.35
CA GLY A 18 2.82 -8.53 15.07
C GLY A 18 2.28 -9.40 13.93
N ILE A 19 1.39 -8.85 13.12
CA ILE A 19 0.88 -9.53 11.93
C ILE A 19 1.97 -9.43 10.85
N SER A 20 2.63 -10.55 10.55
CA SER A 20 3.58 -10.64 9.45
C SER A 20 2.91 -11.11 8.16
N CYS A 21 3.31 -10.51 7.04
CA CYS A 21 2.91 -10.91 5.69
C CYS A 21 4.17 -11.10 4.83
N GLY A 22 4.22 -12.17 4.04
CA GLY A 22 5.34 -12.42 3.16
C GLY A 22 5.47 -11.33 2.08
N VAL A 23 6.62 -10.65 2.08
CA VAL A 23 6.99 -9.65 1.08
C VAL A 23 7.83 -10.32 -0.01
N ARG A 24 7.54 -10.01 -1.28
CA ARG A 24 8.40 -10.37 -2.42
C ARG A 24 9.25 -9.18 -2.81
N LYS A 25 10.54 -9.42 -3.00
CA LYS A 25 11.47 -8.44 -3.55
C LYS A 25 11.65 -8.71 -5.04
N SER A 26 11.36 -7.73 -5.88
CA SER A 26 11.69 -7.78 -7.32
C SER A 26 12.83 -6.81 -7.64
N ARG A 27 13.64 -7.16 -8.64
CA ARG A 27 14.71 -6.30 -9.17
C ARG A 27 14.69 -6.35 -10.70
N GLY A 28 14.51 -5.19 -11.32
CA GLY A 28 14.86 -4.98 -12.73
C GLY A 28 16.34 -4.59 -12.88
N PRO A 29 16.97 -4.79 -14.06
CA PRO A 29 18.32 -4.32 -14.32
C PRO A 29 18.41 -2.80 -14.13
N GLY A 30 19.25 -2.34 -13.20
CA GLY A 30 19.44 -0.91 -12.90
C GLY A 30 18.33 -0.23 -12.09
N ALA A 31 17.33 -0.99 -11.60
CA ALA A 31 16.23 -0.44 -10.80
C ALA A 31 16.46 -0.61 -9.29
N HIS A 32 15.93 0.33 -8.50
CA HIS A 32 15.79 0.15 -7.06
C HIS A 32 14.89 -1.06 -6.77
N PRO A 33 15.17 -1.84 -5.71
CA PRO A 33 14.33 -2.98 -5.37
C PRO A 33 12.91 -2.52 -5.06
N THR A 34 11.92 -3.21 -5.63
CA THR A 34 10.52 -3.00 -5.32
C THR A 34 10.06 -4.12 -4.39
N TYR A 35 9.36 -3.75 -3.33
CA TYR A 35 8.79 -4.68 -2.36
C TYR A 35 7.29 -4.79 -2.62
N THR A 36 6.80 -6.01 -2.82
CA THR A 36 5.38 -6.27 -3.07
C THR A 36 4.80 -7.24 -2.06
N VAL A 37 3.54 -7.00 -1.69
CA VAL A 37 2.74 -7.91 -0.87
C VAL A 37 1.51 -8.33 -1.65
N LYS A 38 1.06 -9.57 -1.46
CA LYS A 38 -0.22 -10.03 -2.01
C LYS A 38 -1.36 -9.45 -1.18
N ALA A 39 -2.24 -8.71 -1.84
CA ALA A 39 -3.44 -8.16 -1.23
C ALA A 39 -4.69 -8.68 -1.95
N HIS A 40 -5.80 -8.74 -1.22
CA HIS A 40 -7.13 -8.91 -1.80
C HIS A 40 -7.90 -7.61 -1.64
N VAL A 41 -8.40 -7.06 -2.74
CA VAL A 41 -9.29 -5.89 -2.74
C VAL A 41 -10.66 -6.36 -3.22
N GLY A 42 -11.61 -6.48 -2.30
CA GLY A 42 -12.86 -7.17 -2.56
C GLY A 42 -12.61 -8.63 -2.94
N ASP A 43 -12.95 -8.99 -4.18
CA ASP A 43 -12.79 -10.32 -4.77
C ASP A 43 -11.55 -10.47 -5.67
N VAL A 44 -10.77 -9.39 -5.85
CA VAL A 44 -9.60 -9.37 -6.74
C VAL A 44 -8.31 -9.52 -5.94
N THR A 45 -7.44 -10.44 -6.35
CA THR A 45 -6.06 -10.55 -5.83
C THR A 45 -5.14 -9.66 -6.65
N VAL A 46 -4.29 -8.89 -5.96
CA VAL A 46 -3.35 -7.93 -6.56
C VAL A 46 -1.95 -8.08 -6.01
N ASP A 47 -0.97 -7.64 -6.78
CA ASP A 47 0.38 -7.32 -6.28
C ASP A 47 0.43 -5.86 -5.84
N ALA A 48 0.47 -5.63 -4.53
CA ALA A 48 0.53 -4.29 -3.97
C ALA A 48 1.99 -3.90 -3.69
N ILE A 49 2.46 -2.82 -4.31
CA ILE A 49 3.78 -2.25 -4.06
C ILE A 49 3.76 -1.51 -2.72
N VAL A 50 4.74 -1.78 -1.85
CA VAL A 50 4.98 -1.03 -0.62
C VAL A 50 5.85 0.17 -0.96
N ASP A 51 5.31 1.39 -0.83
CA ASP A 51 6.01 2.63 -1.19
C ASP A 51 5.91 3.68 -0.07
N THR A 52 7.00 3.85 0.68
CA THR A 52 7.10 4.84 1.76
C THR A 52 7.27 6.27 1.26
N ALA A 53 7.53 6.48 -0.04
CA ALA A 53 7.62 7.81 -0.64
C ALA A 53 6.26 8.31 -1.15
N ALA A 54 5.25 7.45 -1.22
CA ALA A 54 3.90 7.81 -1.60
C ALA A 54 3.07 8.21 -0.38
N GLU A 55 2.49 9.41 -0.40
CA GLU A 55 1.62 9.87 0.70
C GLU A 55 0.27 9.16 0.74
N ILE A 56 -0.19 8.64 -0.40
CA ILE A 56 -1.53 8.07 -0.58
C ILE A 56 -1.50 6.67 -1.15
N THR A 57 -2.47 5.86 -0.75
CA THR A 57 -2.70 4.52 -1.27
C THR A 57 -3.56 4.58 -2.53
N VAL A 58 -3.11 3.90 -3.58
CA VAL A 58 -3.69 3.97 -4.92
C VAL A 58 -3.96 2.58 -5.49
N ILE A 59 -5.11 2.41 -6.12
CA ILE A 59 -5.49 1.23 -6.91
C ILE A 59 -5.63 1.60 -8.38
N SER A 60 -5.22 0.71 -9.28
CA SER A 60 -5.31 1.02 -10.71
C SER A 60 -6.76 1.02 -11.19
N GLU A 61 -7.02 1.78 -12.25
CA GLU A 61 -8.28 1.73 -12.97
C GLU A 61 -8.65 0.32 -13.43
N GLU A 62 -7.67 -0.47 -13.84
CA GLU A 62 -7.88 -1.84 -14.32
C GLU A 62 -8.37 -2.74 -13.20
N ILE A 63 -7.69 -2.72 -12.05
CA ILE A 63 -8.13 -3.48 -10.88
C ILE A 63 -9.50 -3.02 -10.42
N TYR A 64 -9.72 -1.70 -10.34
CA TYR A 64 -11.03 -1.16 -9.98
C TYR A 64 -12.14 -1.68 -10.91
N LYS A 65 -11.89 -1.80 -12.22
CA LYS A 65 -12.85 -2.35 -13.21
C LYS A 65 -13.14 -3.85 -12.99
N ARG A 66 -12.19 -4.60 -12.43
CA ARG A 66 -12.31 -6.05 -12.18
C ARG A 66 -13.06 -6.40 -10.88
N ILE A 67 -13.13 -5.50 -9.91
CA ILE A 67 -13.87 -5.73 -8.65
C ILE A 67 -15.36 -5.91 -8.93
N SER A 68 -15.99 -6.95 -8.39
CA SER A 68 -17.42 -7.21 -8.64
C SER A 68 -18.33 -6.15 -8.01
N HIS A 69 -18.10 -5.85 -6.73
CA HIS A 69 -18.88 -4.88 -5.97
C HIS A 69 -18.10 -3.57 -5.76
N LYS A 70 -18.15 -2.71 -6.78
CA LYS A 70 -17.38 -1.46 -6.81
C LYS A 70 -18.07 -0.35 -6.01
N PRO A 71 -17.42 0.27 -5.01
CA PRO A 71 -17.92 1.47 -4.35
C PRO A 71 -18.01 2.65 -5.33
N ARG A 72 -18.91 3.62 -5.08
CA ARG A 72 -19.02 4.79 -5.96
C ARG A 72 -17.77 5.66 -5.88
N LEU A 73 -17.30 6.13 -7.03
CA LEU A 73 -16.20 7.08 -7.13
C LEU A 73 -16.62 8.49 -6.70
N GLN A 74 -15.80 9.12 -5.86
CA GLN A 74 -16.06 10.44 -5.27
C GLN A 74 -14.89 11.38 -5.48
N GLY A 75 -15.21 12.65 -5.69
CA GLY A 75 -14.21 13.70 -5.88
C GLY A 75 -13.27 13.47 -7.07
N LYS A 76 -12.32 14.39 -7.21
CA LYS A 76 -11.23 14.33 -8.16
C LYS A 76 -10.05 15.08 -7.53
N ARG A 77 -8.88 14.46 -7.49
CA ARG A 77 -7.64 15.10 -7.04
C ARG A 77 -6.56 14.89 -8.10
N MET A 78 -5.72 15.90 -8.28
CA MET A 78 -4.53 15.76 -9.09
C MET A 78 -3.45 15.17 -8.19
N ILE A 79 -2.84 14.07 -8.61
CA ILE A 79 -1.75 13.40 -7.88
C ILE A 79 -0.50 13.42 -8.75
N THR A 80 0.66 13.54 -8.13
CA THR A 80 1.95 13.51 -8.84
C THR A 80 2.58 12.15 -8.64
N MET A 81 2.85 11.45 -9.73
CA MET A 81 3.51 10.14 -9.68
C MET A 81 5.02 10.34 -9.67
N ALA A 82 5.69 9.81 -8.65
CA ALA A 82 7.12 10.01 -8.41
C ALA A 82 8.00 9.51 -9.57
N SER A 83 7.56 8.51 -10.32
CA SER A 83 8.38 7.85 -11.34
C SER A 83 8.66 8.69 -12.59
N LYS A 84 7.89 9.76 -12.87
CA LYS A 84 8.07 10.57 -14.11
C LYS A 84 7.70 12.06 -13.96
N GLY A 85 7.38 12.54 -12.76
CA GLY A 85 6.80 13.88 -12.59
C GLY A 85 5.46 14.05 -13.31
N GLN A 86 4.84 12.93 -13.72
CA GLN A 86 3.56 12.92 -14.40
C GLN A 86 2.46 13.15 -13.38
N THR A 87 1.58 14.10 -13.68
CA THR A 87 0.35 14.28 -12.92
C THR A 87 -0.73 13.37 -13.49
N SER A 88 -1.50 12.75 -12.61
CA SER A 88 -2.65 11.93 -12.98
C SER A 88 -3.87 12.37 -12.20
N TRP A 89 -5.04 12.18 -12.80
CA TRP A 89 -6.29 12.40 -12.10
C TRP A 89 -6.64 11.17 -11.29
N ALA A 90 -6.77 11.36 -9.98
CA ALA A 90 -7.21 10.33 -9.05
C ALA A 90 -8.62 10.62 -8.54
N ARG A 91 -9.39 9.57 -8.25
CA ARG A 91 -10.72 9.67 -7.64
C ARG A 91 -10.76 8.82 -6.38
N LEU A 92 -11.37 9.33 -5.32
CA LEU A 92 -11.53 8.57 -4.09
C LEU A 92 -12.55 7.45 -4.32
N ALA A 93 -12.25 6.25 -3.87
CA ALA A 93 -13.11 5.09 -3.97
C ALA A 93 -13.07 4.32 -2.65
N GLY A 94 -14.23 3.84 -2.18
CA GLY A 94 -14.31 3.09 -0.93
C GLY A 94 -15.68 3.17 -0.24
N PRO A 95 -15.84 2.44 0.88
CA PRO A 95 -14.83 1.56 1.47
C PRO A 95 -14.68 0.23 0.72
N PHE A 96 -13.46 -0.22 0.48
CA PHE A 96 -13.13 -1.57 0.03
C PHE A 96 -12.76 -2.44 1.21
N ARG A 97 -13.12 -3.74 1.17
CA ARG A 97 -12.50 -4.72 2.06
C ARG A 97 -11.11 -5.06 1.52
N ILE A 98 -10.08 -4.76 2.29
CA ILE A 98 -8.70 -5.13 1.99
C ILE A 98 -8.27 -6.27 2.91
N LYS A 99 -7.58 -7.26 2.34
CA LYS A 99 -6.91 -8.32 3.10
C LYS A 99 -5.46 -8.48 2.67
N ILE A 100 -4.53 -8.34 3.61
CA ILE A 100 -3.09 -8.55 3.42
C ILE A 100 -2.62 -9.53 4.50
N GLY A 101 -2.28 -10.76 4.12
CA GLY A 101 -2.01 -11.81 5.11
C GLY A 101 -3.20 -12.00 6.07
N PRO A 102 -2.98 -11.95 7.41
CA PRO A 102 -4.05 -11.99 8.40
C PRO A 102 -4.80 -10.66 8.58
N LEU A 103 -4.22 -9.52 8.18
CA LEU A 103 -4.86 -8.21 8.30
C LEU A 103 -6.08 -8.14 7.38
N THR A 104 -7.24 -7.74 7.94
CA THR A 104 -8.44 -7.42 7.17
C THR A 104 -9.01 -6.09 7.64
N SER A 105 -9.15 -5.13 6.72
CA SER A 105 -9.64 -3.79 7.04
C SER A 105 -10.59 -3.25 5.97
N LYS A 106 -11.24 -2.11 6.27
CA LYS A 106 -12.05 -1.35 5.31
C LYS A 106 -11.33 -0.04 4.99
N GLU A 107 -10.98 0.14 3.73
CA GLU A 107 -10.18 1.28 3.28
C GLU A 107 -10.85 2.07 2.16
N SER A 108 -10.75 3.39 2.25
CA SER A 108 -10.96 4.27 1.10
C SER A 108 -9.60 4.58 0.51
N MET A 109 -9.46 4.41 -0.80
CA MET A 109 -8.20 4.60 -1.52
C MET A 109 -8.45 5.41 -2.80
N TYR A 110 -7.40 5.96 -3.36
CA TYR A 110 -7.48 6.65 -4.63
C TYR A 110 -7.44 5.65 -5.79
N MET A 111 -8.25 5.89 -6.80
CA MET A 111 -8.18 5.18 -8.06
C MET A 111 -7.55 6.10 -9.10
N ALA A 112 -6.54 5.62 -9.82
CA ALA A 112 -5.85 6.37 -10.88
C ALA A 112 -5.40 5.46 -12.02
N ASN A 113 -5.08 6.06 -13.17
CA ASN A 113 -4.49 5.34 -14.29
C ASN A 113 -2.96 5.20 -14.10
N PHE A 114 -2.49 4.02 -13.73
CA PHE A 114 -1.08 3.63 -13.67
C PHE A 114 -0.92 2.13 -13.93
N ALA A 115 0.32 1.70 -14.17
CA ALA A 115 0.62 0.37 -14.71
C ALA A 115 0.54 -0.77 -13.67
N ASP A 116 0.92 -0.50 -12.43
CA ASP A 116 0.91 -1.51 -11.37
C ASP A 116 -0.49 -1.67 -10.77
N ASP A 117 -0.79 -2.83 -10.18
CA ASP A 117 -2.14 -3.13 -9.66
C ASP A 117 -2.55 -2.18 -8.52
N MET A 118 -1.64 -2.00 -7.56
CA MET A 118 -1.88 -1.27 -6.33
C MET A 118 -0.55 -0.74 -5.75
N LEU A 119 -0.62 0.43 -5.12
CA LEU A 119 0.46 1.03 -4.36
C LEU A 119 -0.06 1.34 -2.94
N LEU A 120 0.66 0.86 -1.93
CA LEU A 120 0.44 1.14 -0.51
C LEU A 120 1.32 2.31 -0.11
N GLY A 121 0.68 3.45 0.15
CA GLY A 121 1.33 4.66 0.63
C GLY A 121 1.38 4.73 2.14
N VAL A 122 2.02 5.79 2.64
CA VAL A 122 2.18 6.09 4.06
C VAL A 122 0.84 6.19 4.78
N ASP A 123 -0.22 6.69 4.14
CA ASP A 123 -1.57 6.73 4.72
C ASP A 123 -2.10 5.36 5.19
N PHE A 124 -1.81 4.29 4.44
CA PHE A 124 -2.16 2.94 4.83
C PHE A 124 -1.14 2.36 5.79
N LEU A 125 0.16 2.53 5.50
CA LEU A 125 1.23 1.93 6.29
C LEU A 125 1.21 2.44 7.75
N ASP A 126 1.09 3.76 7.92
CA ASP A 126 1.02 4.43 9.24
C ASP A 126 -0.25 4.03 10.00
N LYS A 127 -1.40 4.01 9.31
CA LYS A 127 -2.69 3.60 9.90
C LYS A 127 -2.67 2.19 10.50
N HIS A 128 -1.85 1.30 9.94
CA HIS A 128 -1.75 -0.10 10.37
C HIS A 128 -0.45 -0.38 11.12
N ASP A 129 0.24 0.64 11.63
CA ASP A 129 1.49 0.53 12.40
C ASP A 129 2.51 -0.38 11.71
N SER A 130 2.64 -0.22 10.38
CA SER A 130 3.40 -1.15 9.55
C SER A 130 4.90 -1.02 9.81
N ILE A 131 5.55 -2.14 10.10
CA ILE A 131 7.01 -2.23 10.20
C ILE A 131 7.53 -2.88 8.92
N ILE A 132 8.44 -2.19 8.23
CA ILE A 132 9.18 -2.77 7.11
C ILE A 132 10.49 -3.33 7.66
N ASP A 133 10.50 -4.64 7.86
CA ASP A 133 11.67 -5.38 8.31
C ASP A 133 12.44 -5.93 7.10
N PHE A 134 13.74 -5.64 7.05
CA PHE A 134 14.65 -6.09 5.98
C PHE A 134 15.61 -7.19 6.45
N GLU A 135 15.47 -7.66 7.70
CA GLU A 135 16.40 -8.58 8.37
C GLU A 135 15.87 -10.01 8.51
#